data_AF-A0A7J5BML8-F1
#
_entry.id   AF-A0A7J5BML8-F1
#
_cell.length_a   1.000
_cell.length_b   1.000
_cell.length_c   1.000
_cell.angle_alpha   90.00
_cell.angle_beta   90.00
_cell.angle_gamma   90.00
#
_symmetry.space_group_name_H-M   'P 1'
#
loop_
_entity.id
_entity.type
_entity.pdbx_description
1 polymer ?
#
loop_
_entity_poly.entity_id
_entity_poly.type
_entity_poly.pdbx_seq_one_letter_code
_entity_poly.pdbx_strand_id
1 'polypeptide(L)'
;MTESAFGDTFPPFDGTADTLVRSIVTYLVESTDTPDDTPERLERTLGMALHASAAPGRPPRYSGSVRLQPQWRGVVTFTPSNSPDPALTLQFDDAAEDESVAESPAFQLVDLESVTAAFENDGFSCTPRYGLHGTFGGAFAHRGALVVALTARPSADTAPLRRFVTHVSATWGLEHD
;
A
#
# COMPACT_ATOMS: atom_id res chain seq x y z
N MET A 1 -5.30 -34.94 -7.52
CA MET A 1 -5.50 -34.14 -6.29
C MET A 1 -4.33 -33.18 -6.22
N THR A 2 -4.52 -31.97 -6.74
CA THR A 2 -3.53 -30.88 -6.62
C THR A 2 -3.90 -30.09 -5.38
N GLU A 3 -3.12 -30.27 -4.32
CA GLU A 3 -3.15 -29.41 -3.15
C GLU A 3 -2.82 -27.99 -3.60
N SER A 4 -3.82 -27.11 -3.53
CA SER A 4 -3.63 -25.67 -3.65
C SER A 4 -2.85 -25.23 -2.41
N ALA A 5 -1.61 -24.76 -2.60
CA ALA A 5 -0.74 -24.30 -1.53
C ALA A 5 -1.17 -22.95 -0.88
N PHE A 6 -2.44 -22.57 -1.00
CA PHE A 6 -2.98 -21.30 -0.51
C PHE A 6 -4.31 -21.49 0.23
N GLY A 7 -4.37 -22.48 1.12
CA GLY A 7 -5.41 -22.57 2.15
C GLY A 7 -4.88 -22.05 3.49
N ASP A 8 -5.59 -21.07 4.07
CA ASP A 8 -5.48 -20.59 5.45
C ASP A 8 -4.09 -20.02 5.84
N THR A 9 -3.88 -18.73 6.06
CA THR A 9 -4.55 -17.94 7.10
C THR A 9 -4.02 -16.51 6.95
N PHE A 10 -4.68 -15.64 6.19
CA PHE A 10 -4.46 -14.22 6.45
C PHE A 10 -5.10 -13.93 7.80
N PRO A 11 -4.39 -13.27 8.75
CA PRO A 11 -5.08 -12.76 9.92
C PRO A 11 -6.24 -11.91 9.41
N PRO A 12 -7.45 -12.09 9.94
CA PRO A 12 -8.58 -11.25 9.55
C PRO A 12 -8.13 -9.81 9.68
N PHE A 13 -8.43 -8.99 8.68
CA PHE A 13 -8.12 -7.57 8.71
C PHE A 13 -8.60 -6.98 10.04
N ASP A 14 -7.66 -6.62 10.89
CA ASP A 14 -7.90 -6.22 12.28
C ASP A 14 -8.12 -4.70 12.40
N GLY A 15 -8.22 -4.00 11.26
CA GLY A 15 -8.40 -2.56 11.22
C GLY A 15 -7.11 -1.78 11.46
N THR A 16 -5.93 -2.42 11.44
CA THR A 16 -4.65 -1.71 11.62
C THR A 16 -3.99 -1.34 10.30
N ALA A 17 -3.15 -0.31 10.33
CA ALA A 17 -2.35 0.08 9.18
C ALA A 17 -1.32 -1.00 8.80
N ASP A 18 -0.78 -1.74 9.78
CA ASP A 18 0.19 -2.83 9.53
C ASP A 18 -0.42 -3.95 8.69
N THR A 19 -1.58 -4.45 9.09
CA THR A 19 -2.29 -5.48 8.33
C THR A 19 -2.63 -4.99 6.93
N LEU A 20 -3.03 -3.72 6.77
CA LEU A 20 -3.33 -3.17 5.44
C LEU A 20 -2.09 -3.05 4.54
N VAL A 21 -0.95 -2.59 5.06
CA VAL A 21 0.31 -2.55 4.30
C VAL A 21 0.75 -3.95 3.90
N ARG A 22 0.70 -4.92 4.83
CA ARG A 22 1.07 -6.31 4.55
C ARG A 22 0.19 -6.92 3.47
N SER A 23 -1.13 -6.73 3.52
CA SER A 23 -2.05 -7.18 2.47
C SER A 23 -1.69 -6.59 1.10
N ILE A 24 -1.24 -5.33 1.05
CA ILE A 24 -0.75 -4.74 -0.21
C ILE A 24 0.53 -5.40 -0.67
N VAL A 25 1.54 -5.58 0.20
CA VAL A 25 2.79 -6.25 -0.19
C VAL A 25 2.47 -7.63 -0.77
N THR A 26 1.60 -8.40 -0.12
CA THR A 26 1.12 -9.69 -0.61
C THR A 26 0.45 -9.56 -1.99
N TYR A 27 -0.50 -8.63 -2.15
CA TYR A 27 -1.14 -8.40 -3.44
C TYR A 27 -0.09 -8.10 -4.52
N LEU A 28 0.90 -7.25 -4.23
CA LEU A 28 1.94 -6.87 -5.18
C LEU A 28 2.81 -8.05 -5.59
N VAL A 29 3.29 -8.83 -4.61
CA VAL A 29 4.08 -10.05 -4.80
C VAL A 29 3.32 -11.03 -5.68
N GLU A 30 2.11 -11.40 -5.28
CA GLU A 30 1.30 -12.37 -6.00
C GLU A 30 0.90 -11.86 -7.39
N SER A 31 0.71 -10.56 -7.60
CA SER A 31 0.40 -10.01 -8.94
C SER A 31 1.58 -10.13 -9.89
N THR A 32 2.82 -10.15 -9.38
CA THR A 32 4.00 -10.43 -10.20
C THR A 32 4.13 -11.90 -10.58
N ASP A 33 3.71 -12.82 -9.70
CA ASP A 33 3.81 -14.27 -9.93
C ASP A 33 2.56 -14.84 -10.63
N THR A 34 1.41 -14.21 -10.45
CA THR A 34 0.10 -14.54 -11.01
C THR A 34 -0.67 -13.25 -11.35
N PRO A 35 -0.82 -12.88 -12.64
CA PRO A 35 -1.26 -11.54 -13.06
C PRO A 35 -2.77 -11.25 -12.91
N ASP A 36 -3.42 -11.76 -11.86
CA ASP A 36 -4.84 -11.52 -11.59
C ASP A 36 -5.07 -10.14 -10.94
N ASP A 37 -4.95 -9.06 -11.73
CA ASP A 37 -5.16 -7.68 -11.22
C ASP A 37 -6.63 -7.26 -11.29
N THR A 38 -7.52 -8.12 -10.80
CA THR A 38 -8.96 -7.81 -10.73
C THR A 38 -9.30 -7.03 -9.46
N PRO A 39 -10.26 -6.09 -9.53
CA PRO A 39 -10.79 -5.44 -8.34
C PRO A 39 -11.27 -6.44 -7.29
N GLU A 40 -11.90 -7.53 -7.70
CA GLU A 40 -12.44 -8.57 -6.81
C GLU A 40 -11.32 -9.29 -6.03
N ARG A 41 -10.18 -9.55 -6.66
CA ARG A 41 -9.01 -10.08 -5.97
C ARG A 41 -8.48 -9.06 -4.96
N LEU A 42 -8.35 -7.80 -5.36
CA LEU A 42 -7.88 -6.73 -4.48
C LEU A 42 -8.81 -6.52 -3.28
N GLU A 43 -10.13 -6.51 -3.48
CA GLU A 43 -11.12 -6.42 -2.40
C GLU A 43 -10.98 -7.57 -1.39
N ARG A 44 -10.79 -8.80 -1.89
CA ARG A 44 -10.58 -9.98 -1.05
C ARG A 44 -9.26 -9.90 -0.26
N THR A 45 -8.17 -9.43 -0.88
CA THR A 45 -6.87 -9.33 -0.21
C THR A 45 -6.83 -8.19 0.81
N LEU A 46 -7.48 -7.07 0.50
CA LEU A 46 -7.50 -5.87 1.36
C LEU A 46 -8.64 -5.86 2.38
N GLY A 47 -9.66 -6.71 2.21
CA GLY A 47 -10.85 -6.72 3.07
C GLY A 47 -11.68 -5.43 2.98
N MET A 48 -11.60 -4.72 1.85
CA MET A 48 -12.35 -3.48 1.61
C MET A 48 -13.10 -3.54 0.30
N ALA A 49 -14.28 -2.95 0.24
CA ALA A 49 -15.02 -2.80 -1.01
C ALA A 49 -14.46 -1.62 -1.82
N LEU A 50 -14.34 -1.82 -3.13
CA LEU A 50 -13.92 -0.82 -4.09
C LEU A 50 -15.11 -0.40 -4.93
N HIS A 51 -15.19 0.90 -5.21
CA HIS A 51 -16.22 1.46 -6.06
C HIS A 51 -15.62 1.93 -7.38
N ALA A 52 -16.22 1.49 -8.47
CA ALA A 52 -15.83 1.93 -9.81
C ALA A 52 -16.26 3.39 -10.02
N SER A 53 -15.31 4.20 -10.45
CA SER A 53 -15.50 5.52 -11.02
C SER A 53 -15.04 5.48 -12.47
N ALA A 54 -16.00 5.53 -13.39
CA ALA A 54 -15.75 5.53 -14.82
C ALA A 54 -16.35 6.80 -15.44
N ALA A 55 -15.49 7.67 -15.98
CA ALA A 55 -15.95 8.70 -16.91
C ALA A 55 -16.19 8.05 -18.29
N PRO A 56 -17.18 8.51 -19.07
CA PRO A 56 -17.43 7.97 -20.42
C PRO A 56 -16.15 7.99 -21.27
N GLY A 57 -15.80 6.83 -21.85
CA GLY A 57 -14.62 6.68 -22.71
C GLY A 57 -13.28 6.56 -21.99
N ARG A 58 -13.26 6.39 -20.65
CA ARG A 58 -12.04 6.13 -19.87
C ARG A 58 -12.04 4.72 -19.26
N PRO A 59 -10.85 4.11 -19.03
CA PRO A 59 -10.74 2.88 -18.27
C PRO A 59 -11.34 3.05 -16.86
N PRO A 60 -11.91 1.98 -16.28
CA PRO A 60 -12.45 2.05 -14.93
C PRO A 60 -11.33 2.25 -13.91
N ARG A 61 -11.50 3.24 -13.03
CA ARG A 61 -10.68 3.41 -11.83
C ARG A 61 -11.52 2.99 -10.63
N TYR A 62 -10.90 2.32 -9.67
CA TYR A 62 -11.55 1.80 -8.48
C TYR A 62 -11.03 2.53 -7.26
N SER A 63 -11.91 2.86 -6.33
CA SER A 63 -11.50 3.48 -5.07
C SER A 63 -12.33 2.99 -3.90
N GLY A 64 -11.67 2.78 -2.76
CA GLY A 64 -12.32 2.42 -1.50
C GLY A 64 -11.63 3.10 -0.34
N SER A 65 -12.31 3.14 0.80
CA SER A 65 -11.71 3.63 2.04
C SER A 65 -12.14 2.81 3.23
N VAL A 66 -11.23 2.64 4.18
CA VAL A 66 -11.49 1.90 5.41
C VAL A 66 -11.05 2.73 6.62
N ARG A 67 -11.84 2.68 7.69
CA ARG A 67 -11.47 3.29 8.96
C ARG A 67 -10.49 2.36 9.69
N LEU A 68 -9.35 2.91 10.05
CA LEU A 68 -8.27 2.25 10.75
C LEU A 68 -8.19 2.73 12.19
N GLN A 69 -7.76 1.85 13.08
CA GLN A 69 -7.57 2.18 14.49
C GLN A 69 -6.13 2.67 14.76
N PRO A 70 -5.93 3.62 15.69
CA PRO A 70 -6.98 4.27 16.48
C PRO A 70 -7.71 5.40 15.74
N GLN A 71 -7.10 6.12 14.78
CA GLN A 71 -7.73 7.29 14.13
C GLN A 71 -7.24 7.56 12.69
N TRP A 72 -7.10 6.53 11.86
CA TRP A 72 -6.65 6.74 10.47
C TRP A 72 -7.72 6.35 9.46
N ARG A 73 -7.61 6.91 8.26
CA ARG A 73 -8.32 6.45 7.09
C ARG A 73 -7.32 5.89 6.10
N GLY A 74 -7.47 4.62 5.74
CA GLY A 74 -6.80 4.05 4.59
C GLY A 74 -7.63 4.33 3.34
N VAL A 75 -7.05 4.98 2.34
CA VAL A 75 -7.68 5.22 1.04
C VAL A 75 -6.91 4.46 -0.01
N VAL A 76 -7.61 3.59 -0.74
CA VAL A 76 -7.03 2.81 -1.84
C VAL A 76 -7.59 3.31 -3.15
N THR A 77 -6.70 3.57 -4.10
CA THR A 77 -7.03 3.83 -5.50
C THR A 77 -6.35 2.76 -6.35
N PHE A 78 -7.11 2.14 -7.24
CA PHE A 78 -6.64 1.05 -8.08
C PHE A 78 -7.03 1.27 -9.54
N THR A 79 -6.06 1.05 -10.42
CA THR A 79 -6.20 1.06 -11.87
C THR A 79 -5.61 -0.26 -12.40
N PRO A 80 -6.42 -1.13 -13.04
CA PRO A 80 -5.98 -2.45 -13.49
C PRO A 80 -4.83 -2.40 -14.49
N SER A 81 -4.05 -3.49 -14.58
CA SER A 81 -2.84 -3.61 -15.41
C SER A 81 -3.06 -3.45 -16.91
N ASN A 82 -4.26 -3.67 -17.41
CA ASN A 82 -4.63 -3.47 -18.82
C ASN A 82 -5.07 -2.03 -19.17
N SER A 83 -4.87 -1.07 -18.27
CA SER A 83 -5.15 0.36 -18.50
C SER A 83 -3.92 1.11 -18.99
N PRO A 84 -4.05 2.30 -19.64
CA PRO A 84 -2.90 3.10 -20.09
C PRO A 84 -1.96 3.53 -18.98
N ASP A 85 -2.48 3.76 -17.77
CA ASP A 85 -1.72 4.20 -16.58
C ASP A 85 -2.04 3.28 -15.38
N PRO A 86 -1.57 2.01 -15.39
CA PRO A 86 -1.93 1.04 -14.36
C PRO A 86 -1.20 1.34 -13.06
N ALA A 87 -1.94 1.39 -11.95
CA ALA A 87 -1.40 1.82 -10.67
C ALA A 87 -2.25 1.34 -9.49
N LEU A 88 -1.58 1.11 -8.37
CA LEU A 88 -2.20 0.95 -7.05
C LEU A 88 -1.63 2.03 -6.13
N THR A 89 -2.48 2.76 -5.42
CA THR A 89 -2.07 3.73 -4.41
C THR A 89 -2.83 3.49 -3.13
N LEU A 90 -2.11 3.35 -2.02
CA LEU A 90 -2.62 3.44 -0.67
C LEU A 90 -2.10 4.71 -0.01
N GLN A 91 -3.01 5.49 0.54
CA GLN A 91 -2.72 6.65 1.36
C GLN A 91 -3.34 6.49 2.74
N PHE A 92 -2.58 6.89 3.76
CA PHE A 92 -3.04 6.99 5.13
C PHE A 92 -3.23 8.45 5.48
N ASP A 93 -4.45 8.82 5.83
CA ASP A 93 -4.80 10.16 6.30
C ASP A 93 -5.28 10.09 7.74
N ASP A 94 -4.96 11.12 8.53
CA ASP A 94 -5.53 11.30 9.86
C ASP A 94 -7.04 11.53 9.71
N ALA A 95 -7.85 10.78 10.43
CA ALA A 95 -9.31 10.87 10.35
C ALA A 95 -9.82 12.04 11.22
N ALA A 96 -9.31 13.25 10.99
CA ALA A 96 -9.78 14.45 11.67
C ALA A 96 -10.96 15.06 10.90
N GLU A 97 -12.14 14.42 11.00
CA GLU A 97 -13.41 15.13 10.82
C GLU A 97 -14.07 15.22 12.21
N ASP A 98 -13.92 16.39 12.82
CA ASP A 98 -14.46 16.84 14.11
C ASP A 98 -13.78 16.40 15.43
N GLU A 99 -13.61 17.42 16.28
CA GLU A 99 -13.17 17.46 17.69
C GLU A 99 -11.66 17.35 18.01
N SER A 100 -11.13 18.51 18.44
CA SER A 100 -9.93 18.72 19.27
C SER A 100 -8.93 17.55 19.28
N VAL A 101 -7.97 17.59 18.36
CA VAL A 101 -6.83 16.68 18.34
C VAL A 101 -5.98 16.97 19.58
N ALA A 102 -6.31 16.29 20.69
CA ALA A 102 -5.29 15.93 21.65
C ALA A 102 -4.23 15.17 20.86
N GLU A 103 -2.98 15.61 20.95
CA GLU A 103 -1.81 14.94 20.39
C GLU A 103 -1.93 13.44 20.65
N SER A 104 -2.36 12.69 19.62
CA SER A 104 -2.52 11.25 19.76
C SER A 104 -1.12 10.68 19.97
N PRO A 105 -0.88 9.95 21.07
CA PRO A 105 0.44 9.48 21.37
C PRO A 105 0.93 8.58 20.24
N ALA A 106 2.14 8.85 19.78
CA ALA A 106 2.80 8.15 18.67
C ALA A 106 2.78 6.62 18.89
N PHE A 107 1.96 5.90 18.13
CA PHE A 107 1.88 4.44 18.17
C PHE A 107 1.81 3.83 16.75
N GLN A 108 2.27 2.58 16.69
CA GLN A 108 3.01 1.94 15.57
C GLN A 108 2.24 1.87 14.25
N LEU A 109 2.50 2.82 13.36
CA LEU A 109 2.52 2.56 11.93
C LEU A 109 3.76 1.69 11.59
N VAL A 110 3.69 0.92 10.51
CA VAL A 110 4.84 0.11 10.05
C VAL A 110 6.00 1.03 9.73
N ASP A 111 7.15 0.74 10.33
CA ASP A 111 8.36 1.47 9.99
C ASP A 111 8.82 1.11 8.57
N LEU A 112 9.47 2.08 7.91
CA LEU A 112 9.94 1.92 6.55
C LEU A 112 10.92 0.74 6.41
N GLU A 113 11.71 0.46 7.45
CA GLU A 113 12.69 -0.63 7.47
C GLU A 113 12.00 -2.00 7.37
N SER A 114 10.97 -2.25 8.17
CA SER A 114 10.19 -3.49 8.18
C SER A 114 9.47 -3.72 6.85
N VAL A 115 8.90 -2.68 6.25
CA VAL A 115 8.27 -2.78 4.92
C VAL A 115 9.33 -3.09 3.86
N THR A 116 10.46 -2.39 3.89
CA THR A 116 11.56 -2.61 2.94
C THR A 116 12.10 -4.03 3.05
N ALA A 117 12.30 -4.53 4.28
CA ALA A 117 12.75 -5.90 4.54
C ALA A 117 11.74 -6.94 4.05
N ALA A 118 10.42 -6.68 4.18
CA ALA A 118 9.39 -7.57 3.62
C ALA A 118 9.52 -7.64 2.08
N PHE A 119 9.62 -6.50 1.40
CA PHE A 119 9.84 -6.47 -0.05
C PHE A 119 11.13 -7.21 -0.46
N GLU A 120 12.24 -7.02 0.26
CA GLU A 120 13.50 -7.69 -0.01
C GLU A 120 13.40 -9.22 0.19
N ASN A 121 12.74 -9.67 1.25
CA ASN A 121 12.49 -11.10 1.50
C ASN A 121 11.65 -11.73 0.38
N ASP A 122 10.75 -10.96 -0.22
CA ASP A 122 9.92 -11.37 -1.36
C ASP A 122 10.57 -11.04 -2.72
N GLY A 123 11.90 -10.87 -2.76
CA GLY A 123 12.67 -10.81 -4.00
C GLY A 123 12.66 -9.46 -4.73
N PHE A 124 12.21 -8.38 -4.09
CA PHE A 124 12.36 -7.04 -4.64
C PHE A 124 13.78 -6.50 -4.39
N SER A 125 14.28 -5.72 -5.34
CA SER A 125 15.43 -4.86 -5.12
C SER A 125 14.96 -3.51 -4.58
N CYS A 126 15.36 -3.19 -3.34
CA CYS A 126 15.00 -1.95 -2.69
C CYS A 126 16.13 -0.91 -2.75
N THR A 127 15.83 0.30 -3.22
CA THR A 127 16.74 1.44 -3.23
C THR A 127 16.19 2.55 -2.34
N PRO A 128 16.93 3.01 -1.32
CA PRO A 128 16.44 4.06 -0.45
C PRO A 128 16.29 5.39 -1.20
N ARG A 129 15.22 6.11 -0.88
CA ARG A 129 14.91 7.44 -1.40
C ARG A 129 14.91 8.44 -0.25
N TYR A 130 15.78 9.43 -0.33
CA TYR A 130 15.86 10.50 0.66
C TYR A 130 15.38 11.82 0.06
N GLY A 131 14.50 12.53 0.77
CA GLY A 131 14.15 13.91 0.41
C GLY A 131 15.34 14.85 0.64
N LEU A 132 15.44 15.91 -0.17
CA LEU A 132 16.55 16.88 -0.14
C LEU A 132 16.74 17.61 1.20
N HIS A 133 15.82 17.51 2.16
CA HIS A 133 15.88 18.25 3.42
C HIS A 133 15.43 17.44 4.66
N GLY A 134 15.57 16.11 4.64
CA GLY A 134 15.34 15.27 5.84
C GLY A 134 13.88 15.11 6.29
N THR A 135 12.94 15.86 5.69
CA THR A 135 11.49 15.85 5.98
C THR A 135 10.75 14.65 5.43
N PHE A 136 11.41 13.87 4.56
CA PHE A 136 10.79 12.76 3.86
C PHE A 136 11.81 11.61 3.69
N GLY A 137 11.38 10.40 4.03
CA GLY A 137 12.11 9.17 3.70
C GLY A 137 11.22 8.22 2.93
N GLY A 138 11.82 7.43 2.06
CA GLY A 138 11.12 6.45 1.25
C GLY A 138 12.07 5.41 0.70
N ALA A 139 11.54 4.55 -0.15
CA ALA A 139 12.30 3.60 -0.92
C ALA A 139 11.59 3.36 -2.24
N PHE A 140 12.35 2.97 -3.26
CA PHE A 140 11.81 2.32 -4.44
C PHE A 140 12.06 0.82 -4.32
N ALA A 141 11.05 0.00 -4.54
CA ALA A 141 11.19 -1.44 -4.64
C ALA A 141 10.89 -1.87 -6.08
N HIS A 142 11.74 -2.73 -6.64
CA HIS A 142 11.66 -3.18 -8.02
C HIS A 142 11.60 -4.69 -8.10
N ARG A 143 10.67 -5.23 -8.90
CA ARG A 143 10.61 -6.65 -9.24
C ARG A 143 10.03 -6.81 -10.65
N GLY A 144 10.85 -7.24 -11.60
CA GLY A 144 10.45 -7.29 -13.01
C GLY A 144 10.03 -5.90 -13.52
N ALA A 145 8.84 -5.80 -14.13
CA ALA A 145 8.25 -4.55 -14.62
C ALA A 145 7.52 -3.73 -13.53
N LEU A 146 7.44 -4.25 -12.29
CA LEU A 146 6.80 -3.55 -11.19
C LEU A 146 7.78 -2.58 -10.52
N VAL A 147 7.33 -1.34 -10.35
CA VAL A 147 8.01 -0.31 -9.57
C VAL A 147 7.09 0.15 -8.44
N VAL A 148 7.54 -0.01 -7.21
CA VAL A 148 6.82 0.42 -6.00
C VAL A 148 7.56 1.59 -5.37
N ALA A 149 6.88 2.71 -5.15
CA ALA A 149 7.36 3.82 -4.38
C ALA A 149 6.72 3.82 -2.97
N LEU A 150 7.59 3.76 -1.96
CA LEU A 150 7.25 3.86 -0.55
C LEU A 150 7.55 5.27 -0.06
N THR A 151 6.61 5.84 0.68
CA THR A 151 6.66 7.22 1.17
C THR A 151 6.33 7.21 2.66
N ALA A 152 7.31 7.62 3.47
CA ALA A 152 7.24 7.64 4.92
C ALA A 152 7.44 9.04 5.51
N ARG A 153 6.73 9.31 6.61
CA ARG A 153 6.84 10.55 7.40
C ARG A 153 7.45 10.24 8.77
N PRO A 154 8.24 11.16 9.35
CA PRO A 154 8.75 10.99 10.71
C PRO A 154 7.60 11.03 11.74
N SER A 155 7.73 10.20 12.78
CA SER A 155 6.77 10.04 13.89
C SER A 155 6.50 11.33 14.68
N ALA A 156 7.56 12.07 15.02
CA ALA A 156 7.56 13.31 15.78
C ALA A 156 9.01 13.81 15.94
N ASP A 157 9.18 15.05 16.43
CA ASP A 157 10.49 15.64 16.77
C ASP A 157 11.26 14.86 17.86
N THR A 158 10.58 14.05 18.66
CA THR A 158 11.16 13.27 19.77
C THR A 158 11.67 11.89 19.35
N ALA A 159 11.30 11.41 18.16
CA ALA A 159 11.82 10.17 17.56
C ALA A 159 11.97 10.34 16.03
N PRO A 160 12.77 11.32 15.56
CA PRO A 160 12.82 11.71 14.14
C PRO A 160 13.38 10.59 13.24
N LEU A 161 14.04 9.60 13.84
CA LEU A 161 14.59 8.43 13.15
C LEU A 161 13.52 7.37 12.85
N ARG A 162 12.39 7.35 13.57
CA ARG A 162 11.30 6.41 13.29
C ARG A 162 10.40 7.03 12.21
N ARG A 163 10.60 6.58 10.97
CA ARG A 163 9.80 6.97 9.80
C ARG A 163 8.74 5.92 9.55
N PHE A 164 7.49 6.36 9.46
CA PHE A 164 6.32 5.54 9.26
C PHE A 164 5.78 5.67 7.85
N VAL A 165 5.44 4.56 7.21
CA VAL A 165 4.87 4.57 5.86
C VAL A 165 3.47 5.18 5.89
N THR A 166 3.30 6.29 5.17
CA THR A 166 2.01 7.01 5.05
C THR A 166 1.44 6.93 3.65
N HIS A 167 2.24 6.46 2.70
CA HIS A 167 1.82 6.30 1.32
C HIS A 167 2.64 5.20 0.66
N VAL A 168 1.93 4.28 0.00
CA VAL A 168 2.48 3.20 -0.81
C VAL A 168 1.86 3.33 -2.19
N SER A 169 2.66 3.52 -3.22
CA SER A 169 2.17 3.52 -4.60
C SER A 169 2.97 2.54 -5.42
N ALA A 170 2.30 1.74 -6.23
CA ALA A 170 2.89 0.84 -7.19
C ALA A 170 2.40 1.22 -8.59
N THR A 171 3.33 1.22 -9.53
CA THR A 171 3.05 1.37 -10.95
C THR A 171 3.65 0.18 -11.67
N TRP A 172 2.89 -0.35 -12.62
CA TRP A 172 3.29 -1.50 -13.40
C TRP A 172 3.63 -1.00 -14.80
N GLY A 173 4.78 -1.42 -15.34
CA GLY A 173 5.03 -1.22 -16.76
C GLY A 173 4.25 -2.24 -17.57
N LEU A 174 3.59 -1.81 -18.64
CA LEU A 174 3.81 -2.50 -19.91
C LEU A 174 5.22 -2.10 -20.31
N GLU A 175 6.12 -3.05 -20.58
CA GLU A 175 7.37 -2.69 -21.27
C GLU A 175 6.99 -1.87 -22.50
N HIS A 176 7.30 -0.58 -22.48
CA HIS A 176 7.38 0.20 -23.70
C HIS A 176 8.71 -0.21 -24.34
N ASP A 177 8.62 -1.15 -25.29
CA ASP A 177 9.61 -1.31 -26.37
C ASP A 177 9.86 0.05 -27.07
#